data_AF-A0A0B1SKE6-F1
#
_entry.id   AF-A0A0B1SKE6-F1
#
_cell.length_a   1.000
_cell.length_b   1.000
_cell.length_c   1.000
_cell.angle_alpha   90.00
_cell.angle_beta   90.00
_cell.angle_gamma   90.00
#
_symmetry.space_group_name_H-M   'P 1'
#
loop_
_entity.id
_entity.type
_entity.pdbx_description
1 polymer ?
#
loop_
_entity_poly.entity_id
_entity_poly.type
_entity_poly.pdbx_seq_one_letter_code
_entity_poly.pdbx_strand_id
1 'polypeptide(L)'
;ALTFPIIKSFFSNVIIRRNCFKNPQAAYEIGTELTEHAKRIDARENNWGSPVPSQFMSKIFDQFNRYSLAVIEVGPYAAVGNQRDPHITYLQEFFREFRKDSQPFVLGGTIYENHDLVPGRYTVTDDLHVVPGAKLTIAPGSVLEFHDGVGMLVQGELSRTEFFGPEKKVVFTSAPFSLVKNKNVRLVDEDGSDDVTEGRLEVFVDGTWGTVCNRTWTAKLAQMACNQLGLVSDPEFFENWRLFRSKGDLPMIMDNIRCEENEVDLTKCRHDGVSHNVPAGCRDTEPFGVQNRVGQEYGIHCWLIRPLSRGKPPCITGLSKR
;
A
#
# COMPACT_ATOMS: atom_id res chain seq x y z
N ALA A 1 0.76 14.81 -0.25
CA ALA A 1 0.04 14.38 -1.47
C ALA A 1 -0.81 13.18 -1.09
N LEU A 2 -2.05 13.10 -1.57
CA LEU A 2 -2.88 11.92 -1.31
C LEU A 2 -2.29 10.74 -2.09
N THR A 3 -1.68 9.79 -1.38
CA THR A 3 -1.13 8.55 -1.94
C THR A 3 -2.22 7.54 -2.31
N PHE A 4 -3.45 7.78 -1.84
CA PHE A 4 -4.59 6.91 -2.06
C PHE A 4 -5.41 7.36 -3.28
N PRO A 5 -5.94 6.40 -4.07
CA PRO A 5 -6.81 6.71 -5.19
C PRO A 5 -8.09 7.41 -4.74
N ILE A 6 -8.61 8.30 -5.60
CA ILE A 6 -9.82 9.10 -5.32
C ILE A 6 -11.06 8.19 -5.25
N ILE A 7 -11.13 7.21 -6.14
CA ILE A 7 -12.18 6.19 -6.15
C ILE A 7 -11.56 4.85 -5.78
N LYS A 8 -12.09 4.25 -4.71
CA LYS A 8 -11.78 2.89 -4.27
C LYS A 8 -13.01 2.01 -4.39
N SER A 9 -12.86 0.88 -5.06
CA SER A 9 -13.91 -0.15 -5.13
C SER A 9 -13.50 -1.43 -4.40
N PHE A 10 -14.45 -1.99 -3.66
CA PHE A 10 -14.36 -3.29 -2.98
C PHE A 10 -15.27 -4.36 -3.59
N PHE A 11 -16.07 -3.99 -4.60
CA PHE A 11 -17.08 -4.87 -5.19
C PHE A 11 -16.86 -5.01 -6.70
N SER A 12 -17.29 -6.15 -7.24
CA SER A 12 -17.11 -6.49 -8.65
C SER A 12 -18.19 -5.98 -9.58
N ASN A 13 -19.31 -5.48 -9.04
CA ASN A 13 -20.41 -4.89 -9.80
C ASN A 13 -20.29 -3.37 -9.89
N VAL A 14 -19.06 -2.84 -9.89
CA VAL A 14 -18.81 -1.40 -9.98
C VAL A 14 -18.64 -1.01 -11.44
N ILE A 15 -19.49 -0.08 -11.87
CA ILE A 15 -19.52 0.51 -13.20
C ILE A 15 -19.28 2.01 -13.03
N ILE A 16 -18.18 2.49 -13.60
CA ILE A 16 -17.76 3.89 -13.59
C ILE A 16 -17.72 4.31 -15.05
N ARG A 17 -18.65 5.16 -15.50
CA ARG A 17 -18.71 5.59 -16.90
C ARG A 17 -19.06 7.06 -16.99
N ARG A 18 -18.62 7.71 -18.08
CA ARG A 18 -18.94 9.11 -18.41
C ARG A 18 -18.44 10.13 -17.37
N ASN A 19 -17.35 9.82 -16.69
CA ASN A 19 -16.67 10.75 -15.78
C ASN A 19 -15.51 11.47 -16.49
N CYS A 20 -15.09 12.61 -15.96
CA CYS A 20 -13.90 13.34 -16.39
C CYS A 20 -12.87 13.37 -15.26
N PHE A 21 -11.85 12.53 -15.36
CA PHE A 21 -10.77 12.46 -14.38
C PHE A 21 -9.69 13.49 -14.70
N LYS A 22 -9.45 14.40 -13.75
CA LYS A 22 -8.35 15.36 -13.80
C LYS A 22 -8.00 15.79 -12.38
N ASN A 23 -7.06 15.09 -11.75
CA ASN A 23 -6.53 15.50 -10.45
C ASN A 23 -4.99 15.54 -10.46
N PRO A 24 -4.38 16.75 -10.49
CA PRO A 24 -2.92 16.87 -10.47
C PRO A 24 -2.30 16.62 -9.08
N GLN A 25 -3.11 16.57 -8.02
CA GLN A 25 -2.62 16.42 -6.63
C GLN A 25 -2.65 14.98 -6.11
N ALA A 26 -3.28 14.06 -6.87
CA ALA A 26 -3.37 12.65 -6.52
C ALA A 26 -2.40 11.82 -7.37
N ALA A 27 -1.71 10.86 -6.74
CA ALA A 27 -0.84 9.92 -7.45
C ALA A 27 -1.67 8.97 -8.34
N TYR A 28 -2.84 8.56 -7.84
CA TYR A 28 -3.78 7.70 -8.54
C TYR A 28 -5.16 8.35 -8.57
N GLU A 29 -5.84 8.29 -9.71
CA GLU A 29 -7.21 8.80 -9.88
C GLU A 29 -8.24 7.71 -9.55
N ILE A 30 -7.91 6.45 -9.82
CA ILE A 30 -8.74 5.29 -9.46
C ILE A 30 -7.87 4.15 -8.94
N GLY A 31 -8.43 3.35 -8.05
CA GLY A 31 -7.83 2.07 -7.69
C GLY A 31 -8.83 1.06 -7.17
N THR A 32 -8.39 -0.20 -7.11
CA THR A 32 -9.18 -1.31 -6.60
C THR A 32 -8.54 -1.91 -5.36
N GLU A 33 -9.38 -2.29 -4.40
CA GLU A 33 -8.97 -3.11 -3.25
C GLU A 33 -9.67 -4.49 -3.30
N LEU A 34 -10.30 -4.83 -4.42
CA LEU A 34 -10.90 -6.13 -4.66
C LEU A 34 -9.80 -7.18 -4.86
N THR A 35 -9.58 -8.02 -3.85
CA THR A 35 -8.54 -9.07 -3.81
C THR A 35 -8.90 -10.32 -4.62
N GLU A 36 -9.50 -10.13 -5.80
CA GLU A 36 -9.98 -11.22 -6.65
C GLU A 36 -9.62 -10.93 -8.11
N HIS A 37 -8.43 -11.39 -8.50
CA HIS A 37 -7.84 -11.16 -9.83
C HIS A 37 -8.70 -11.63 -11.01
N ALA A 38 -9.65 -12.55 -10.80
CA ALA A 38 -10.57 -13.01 -11.84
C ALA A 38 -11.69 -11.99 -12.14
N LYS A 39 -11.94 -11.05 -11.22
CA LYS A 39 -12.98 -10.05 -11.35
C LYS A 39 -12.45 -8.78 -11.99
N ARG A 40 -13.37 -8.02 -12.58
CA ARG A 40 -13.05 -6.80 -13.33
C ARG A 40 -13.98 -5.67 -12.91
N ILE A 41 -13.44 -4.47 -12.86
CA ILE A 41 -14.20 -3.25 -12.64
C ILE A 41 -14.32 -2.54 -13.98
N ASP A 42 -15.54 -2.20 -14.37
CA ASP A 42 -15.83 -1.55 -15.63
C ASP A 42 -15.65 -0.04 -15.47
N ALA A 43 -14.54 0.49 -15.97
CA ALA A 43 -14.22 1.91 -15.98
C ALA A 43 -14.11 2.47 -17.43
N ARG A 44 -14.86 1.86 -18.36
CA ARG A 44 -14.90 2.27 -19.76
C ARG A 44 -15.66 3.58 -19.93
N GLU A 45 -15.54 4.19 -21.11
CA GLU A 45 -16.28 5.40 -21.48
C GLU A 45 -16.02 6.61 -20.55
N ASN A 46 -14.90 6.64 -19.82
CA ASN A 46 -14.47 7.81 -19.03
C ASN A 46 -13.44 8.62 -19.80
N ASN A 47 -13.35 9.92 -19.50
CA ASN A 47 -12.27 10.77 -19.97
C ASN A 47 -11.17 10.84 -18.90
N TRP A 48 -9.92 10.57 -19.30
CA TRP A 48 -8.76 10.52 -18.41
C TRP A 48 -7.86 11.77 -18.50
N GLY A 49 -8.40 12.87 -19.01
CA GLY A 49 -7.67 14.12 -19.22
C GLY A 49 -6.70 14.10 -20.41
N SER A 50 -6.48 12.95 -21.06
CA SER A 50 -5.69 12.80 -22.28
C SER A 50 -6.27 11.70 -23.19
N PRO A 51 -6.23 11.86 -24.52
CA PRO A 51 -6.57 10.80 -25.46
C PRO A 51 -5.43 9.79 -25.66
N VAL A 52 -4.27 9.96 -25.01
CA VAL A 52 -3.09 9.09 -25.16
C VAL A 52 -2.93 8.20 -23.91
N PRO A 53 -2.98 6.85 -24.03
CA PRO A 53 -2.89 5.94 -22.89
C PRO A 53 -1.66 6.14 -22.00
N SER A 54 -0.48 6.34 -22.60
CA SER A 54 0.77 6.51 -21.86
C SER A 54 0.77 7.70 -20.89
N GLN A 55 -0.14 8.67 -21.06
CA GLN A 55 -0.24 9.85 -20.19
C GLN A 55 -1.12 9.66 -18.96
N PHE A 56 -1.99 8.65 -18.94
CA PHE A 56 -2.92 8.44 -17.82
C PHE A 56 -2.88 7.05 -17.20
N MET A 57 -2.34 6.04 -17.89
CA MET A 57 -2.33 4.65 -17.40
C MET A 57 -1.55 4.47 -16.08
N SER A 58 -0.58 5.35 -15.80
CA SER A 58 0.15 5.39 -14.53
C SER A 58 -0.70 5.88 -13.34
N LYS A 59 -1.86 6.50 -13.60
CA LYS A 59 -2.78 7.00 -12.57
C LYS A 59 -3.83 5.97 -12.14
N ILE A 60 -3.77 4.75 -12.65
CA ILE A 60 -4.70 3.67 -12.34
C ILE A 60 -3.96 2.65 -11.47
N PHE A 61 -4.49 2.38 -10.27
CA PHE A 61 -3.95 1.42 -9.33
C PHE A 61 -4.76 0.10 -9.34
N ASP A 62 -4.29 -0.92 -10.04
CA ASP A 62 -5.03 -2.18 -10.23
C ASP A 62 -4.12 -3.42 -10.27
N GLN A 63 -4.58 -4.51 -10.92
CA GLN A 63 -3.80 -5.74 -11.08
C GLN A 63 -2.37 -5.53 -11.59
N PHE A 64 -2.13 -4.52 -12.43
CA PHE A 64 -0.78 -4.26 -12.94
C PHE A 64 0.16 -3.73 -11.86
N ASN A 65 -0.37 -3.05 -10.83
CA ASN A 65 0.44 -2.60 -9.69
C ASN A 65 0.57 -3.70 -8.63
N ARG A 66 -0.49 -4.50 -8.45
CA ARG A 66 -0.50 -5.64 -7.54
C ARG A 66 -1.24 -6.82 -8.14
N TYR A 67 -0.54 -7.94 -8.33
CA TYR A 67 -1.05 -9.10 -9.07
C TYR A 67 -2.35 -9.70 -8.51
N SER A 68 -2.60 -9.47 -7.22
CA SER A 68 -3.77 -9.99 -6.48
C SER A 68 -5.05 -9.17 -6.67
N LEU A 69 -4.93 -7.96 -7.21
CA LEU A 69 -6.07 -7.07 -7.41
C LEU A 69 -6.85 -7.40 -8.68
N ALA A 70 -8.10 -6.95 -8.73
CA ALA A 70 -8.91 -6.97 -9.94
C ALA A 70 -8.36 -6.05 -11.05
N VAL A 71 -8.66 -6.36 -12.31
CA VAL A 71 -8.35 -5.48 -13.45
C VAL A 71 -9.35 -4.33 -13.50
N ILE A 72 -8.87 -3.11 -13.78
CA ILE A 72 -9.73 -1.98 -14.12
C ILE A 72 -9.76 -1.85 -15.65
N GLU A 73 -10.89 -2.15 -16.26
CA GLU A 73 -11.06 -2.04 -17.70
C GLU A 73 -11.34 -0.60 -18.09
N VAL A 74 -10.37 0.07 -18.71
CA VAL A 74 -10.49 1.47 -19.14
C VAL A 74 -10.76 1.65 -20.63
N GLY A 75 -10.53 0.62 -21.42
CA GLY A 75 -10.74 0.63 -22.87
C GLY A 75 -12.15 0.14 -23.24
N PRO A 76 -12.89 0.85 -24.10
CA PRO A 76 -12.56 2.13 -24.74
C PRO A 76 -12.86 3.33 -23.81
N TYR A 77 -12.25 4.50 -24.06
CA TYR A 77 -12.38 5.70 -23.24
C TYR A 77 -12.80 6.93 -24.07
N ALA A 78 -13.28 7.98 -23.40
CA ALA A 78 -13.75 9.20 -24.03
C ALA A 78 -12.58 10.17 -24.29
N ALA A 79 -12.39 10.60 -25.54
CA ALA A 79 -11.31 11.52 -25.91
C ALA A 79 -11.52 12.94 -25.35
N VAL A 80 -12.79 13.35 -25.16
CA VAL A 80 -13.17 14.67 -24.66
C VAL A 80 -14.12 14.52 -23.47
N GLY A 81 -13.85 15.26 -22.39
CA GLY A 81 -14.70 15.30 -21.21
C GLY A 81 -15.91 16.20 -21.37
N ASN A 82 -16.97 15.95 -20.59
CA ASN A 82 -18.14 16.83 -20.47
C ASN A 82 -18.92 17.10 -21.77
N GLN A 83 -18.90 16.16 -22.72
CA GLN A 83 -19.72 16.22 -23.95
C GLN A 83 -20.91 15.25 -23.83
N ARG A 84 -22.08 15.63 -24.37
CA ARG A 84 -23.29 14.77 -24.36
C ARG A 84 -23.11 13.46 -25.14
N ASP A 85 -22.30 13.51 -26.18
CA ASP A 85 -21.90 12.36 -26.99
C ASP A 85 -20.39 12.46 -27.26
N PRO A 86 -19.56 12.03 -26.30
CA PRO A 86 -18.11 12.15 -26.41
C PRO A 86 -17.59 11.13 -27.44
N HIS A 87 -16.65 11.56 -28.27
CA HIS A 87 -15.97 10.64 -29.19
C HIS A 87 -15.23 9.56 -28.37
N ILE A 88 -15.66 8.31 -28.53
CA ILE A 88 -15.04 7.15 -27.91
C ILE A 88 -13.86 6.71 -28.78
N THR A 89 -12.68 6.61 -28.17
CA THR A 89 -11.48 6.17 -28.87
C THR A 89 -11.64 4.73 -29.36
N TYR A 90 -11.14 4.43 -30.55
CA TYR A 90 -11.09 3.07 -31.07
C TYR A 90 -10.24 2.17 -30.17
N LEU A 91 -10.46 0.84 -30.24
CA LEU A 91 -9.71 -0.20 -29.53
C LEU A 91 -8.22 -0.15 -29.91
N GLN A 92 -7.47 0.77 -29.32
CA GLN A 92 -6.03 0.64 -29.20
C GLN A 92 -5.80 -0.29 -28.01
N GLU A 93 -5.41 -1.53 -28.31
CA GLU A 93 -4.83 -2.42 -27.31
C GLU A 93 -3.50 -1.82 -26.86
N PHE A 94 -3.57 -0.89 -25.91
CA PHE A 94 -2.40 -0.41 -25.21
C PHE A 94 -2.16 -1.32 -24.01
N PHE A 95 -1.10 -2.10 -24.08
CA PHE A 95 -0.60 -2.87 -22.94
C PHE A 95 0.30 -1.95 -22.11
N ARG A 96 0.11 -1.97 -20.79
CA ARG A 96 1.05 -1.31 -19.90
C ARG A 96 2.40 -2.01 -20.01
N GLU A 97 3.40 -1.26 -20.41
CA GLU A 97 4.74 -1.79 -20.61
C GLU A 97 5.41 -2.07 -19.26
N PHE A 98 6.15 -3.18 -19.21
CA PHE A 98 7.02 -3.48 -18.09
C PHE A 98 8.03 -2.33 -17.90
N ARG A 99 8.00 -1.69 -16.73
CA ARG A 99 8.91 -0.58 -16.44
C ARG A 99 10.34 -1.10 -16.33
N LYS A 100 11.21 -0.60 -17.20
CA LYS A 100 12.65 -0.90 -17.22
C LYS A 100 13.41 0.38 -17.57
N ASP A 101 13.46 1.28 -16.61
CA ASP A 101 14.22 2.52 -16.77
C ASP A 101 15.72 2.23 -16.85
N SER A 102 16.44 2.97 -17.70
CA SER A 102 17.89 2.77 -17.86
C SER A 102 18.68 3.33 -16.68
N GLN A 103 18.25 4.45 -16.08
CA GLN A 103 18.70 4.99 -14.78
C GLN A 103 17.69 6.05 -14.27
N PRO A 104 17.29 6.04 -12.98
CA PRO A 104 17.48 4.94 -12.02
C PRO A 104 16.75 3.68 -12.50
N PHE A 105 17.32 2.49 -12.26
CA PHE A 105 16.72 1.25 -12.74
C PHE A 105 15.47 0.89 -11.91
N VAL A 106 14.31 1.38 -12.31
CA VAL A 106 13.03 1.09 -11.66
C VAL A 106 12.34 -0.07 -12.38
N LEU A 107 11.87 -1.06 -11.61
CA LEU A 107 11.09 -2.20 -12.09
C LEU A 107 9.69 -2.19 -11.49
N GLY A 108 8.72 -2.66 -12.27
CA GLY A 108 7.36 -2.86 -11.79
C GLY A 108 6.39 -3.28 -12.88
N GLY A 109 5.42 -4.10 -12.50
CA GLY A 109 4.30 -4.47 -13.36
C GLY A 109 4.38 -5.88 -13.94
N THR A 110 3.48 -6.13 -14.89
CA THR A 110 3.32 -7.43 -15.55
C THR A 110 4.28 -7.59 -16.73
N ILE A 111 4.94 -8.74 -16.79
CA ILE A 111 5.92 -9.14 -17.80
C ILE A 111 5.21 -10.11 -18.75
N TYR A 112 4.82 -9.60 -19.91
CA TYR A 112 4.11 -10.36 -20.96
C TYR A 112 5.05 -11.05 -21.95
N GLU A 113 6.29 -10.55 -22.09
CA GLU A 113 7.29 -11.02 -23.04
C GLU A 113 8.62 -11.33 -22.35
N ASN A 114 9.55 -11.96 -23.09
CA ASN A 114 10.85 -12.31 -22.55
C ASN A 114 11.70 -11.06 -22.34
N HIS A 115 12.24 -10.90 -21.12
CA HIS A 115 13.07 -9.76 -20.75
C HIS A 115 14.35 -10.19 -20.04
N ASP A 116 15.47 -9.61 -20.49
CA ASP A 116 16.78 -9.82 -19.88
C ASP A 116 17.23 -8.55 -19.14
N LEU A 117 17.49 -8.67 -17.84
CA LEU A 117 18.05 -7.62 -17.00
C LEU A 117 19.58 -7.67 -17.06
N VAL A 118 20.18 -6.51 -17.29
CA VAL A 118 21.63 -6.32 -17.26
C VAL A 118 22.13 -6.29 -15.81
N PRO A 119 23.44 -6.45 -15.54
CA PRO A 119 23.96 -6.29 -14.19
C PRO A 119 23.67 -4.88 -13.64
N GLY A 120 22.97 -4.78 -12.52
CA GLY A 120 22.60 -3.49 -11.94
C GLY A 120 21.89 -3.59 -10.58
N ARG A 121 21.70 -2.44 -9.93
CA ARG A 121 20.85 -2.31 -8.75
C ARG A 121 19.50 -1.76 -9.20
N TYR A 122 18.46 -2.56 -9.00
CA TYR A 122 17.09 -2.32 -9.43
C TYR A 122 16.22 -2.02 -8.22
N THR A 123 15.39 -0.98 -8.30
CA THR A 123 14.37 -0.68 -7.30
C THR A 123 13.02 -1.17 -7.81
N VAL A 124 12.39 -2.09 -7.11
CA VAL A 124 11.11 -2.69 -7.49
C VAL A 124 10.00 -1.97 -6.74
N THR A 125 9.22 -1.15 -7.45
CA THR A 125 8.20 -0.26 -6.86
C THR A 125 6.79 -0.84 -6.93
N ASP A 126 6.56 -1.84 -7.78
CA ASP A 126 5.27 -2.48 -8.02
C ASP A 126 5.47 -3.99 -8.21
N ASP A 127 4.43 -4.79 -7.96
CA ASP A 127 4.55 -6.24 -8.02
C ASP A 127 5.04 -6.68 -9.40
N LEU A 128 6.04 -7.57 -9.40
CA LEU A 128 6.51 -8.21 -10.62
C LEU A 128 5.67 -9.43 -10.92
N HIS A 129 4.99 -9.46 -12.06
CA HIS A 129 4.19 -10.62 -12.46
C HIS A 129 4.70 -11.20 -13.77
N VAL A 130 5.39 -12.35 -13.73
CA VAL A 130 5.79 -13.09 -14.92
C VAL A 130 4.63 -13.99 -15.34
N VAL A 131 3.97 -13.65 -16.46
CA VAL A 131 2.82 -14.41 -16.96
C VAL A 131 3.25 -15.78 -17.52
N PRO A 132 2.34 -16.77 -17.62
CA PRO A 132 2.65 -18.03 -18.29
C PRO A 132 3.15 -17.81 -19.72
N GLY A 133 4.28 -18.42 -20.07
CA GLY A 133 4.91 -18.29 -21.39
C GLY A 133 5.93 -17.15 -21.52
N ALA A 134 6.01 -16.23 -20.55
CA ALA A 134 7.05 -15.21 -20.49
C ALA A 134 8.25 -15.66 -19.64
N LYS A 135 9.42 -15.09 -19.92
CA LYS A 135 10.68 -15.37 -19.22
C LYS A 135 11.34 -14.09 -18.72
N LEU A 136 11.62 -14.01 -17.43
CA LEU A 136 12.50 -13.00 -16.86
C LEU A 136 13.89 -13.59 -16.61
N THR A 137 14.91 -13.04 -17.26
CA THR A 137 16.31 -13.45 -17.08
C THR A 137 17.07 -12.38 -16.32
N ILE A 138 17.78 -12.74 -15.25
CA ILE A 138 18.54 -11.80 -14.42
C ILE A 138 20.04 -12.08 -14.53
N ALA A 139 20.82 -11.05 -14.86
CA ALA A 139 22.27 -11.19 -14.91
C ALA A 139 22.91 -11.33 -13.51
N PRO A 140 23.95 -12.17 -13.35
CA PRO A 140 24.75 -12.28 -12.13
C PRO A 140 25.26 -10.92 -11.62
N GLY A 141 25.22 -10.72 -10.30
CA GLY A 141 25.66 -9.47 -9.66
C GLY A 141 24.58 -8.39 -9.60
N SER A 142 23.36 -8.69 -10.08
CA SER A 142 22.22 -7.80 -9.95
C SER A 142 21.64 -7.84 -8.53
N VAL A 143 21.18 -6.69 -8.06
CA VAL A 143 20.47 -6.53 -6.79
C VAL A 143 19.08 -6.00 -7.09
N LEU A 144 18.03 -6.71 -6.71
CA LEU A 144 16.66 -6.25 -6.80
C LEU A 144 16.20 -5.88 -5.38
N GLU A 145 15.92 -4.59 -5.18
CA GLU A 145 15.48 -3.99 -3.93
C GLU A 145 13.97 -3.78 -3.98
N PHE A 146 13.23 -4.61 -3.26
CA PHE A 146 11.78 -4.56 -3.22
C PHE A 146 11.32 -3.51 -2.23
N HIS A 147 10.51 -2.57 -2.72
CA HIS A 147 9.74 -1.70 -1.83
C HIS A 147 8.84 -2.54 -0.92
N ASP A 148 8.44 -1.90 0.17
CA ASP A 148 7.60 -2.52 1.17
C ASP A 148 6.27 -3.02 0.61
N GLY A 149 5.98 -4.29 0.89
CA GLY A 149 4.79 -4.97 0.39
C GLY A 149 4.84 -5.32 -1.11
N VAL A 150 5.92 -4.99 -1.82
CA VAL A 150 6.07 -5.35 -3.22
C VAL A 150 6.63 -6.77 -3.32
N GLY A 151 5.95 -7.60 -4.10
CA GLY A 151 6.31 -9.00 -4.31
C GLY A 151 6.66 -9.32 -5.75
N MET A 152 6.93 -10.60 -5.99
CA MET A 152 7.05 -11.15 -7.33
C MET A 152 6.27 -12.45 -7.44
N LEU A 153 5.34 -12.51 -8.39
CA LEU A 153 4.63 -13.71 -8.81
C LEU A 153 5.23 -14.22 -10.12
N VAL A 154 5.73 -15.46 -10.10
CA VAL A 154 6.28 -16.12 -11.30
C VAL A 154 5.39 -17.29 -11.70
N GLN A 155 4.66 -17.13 -12.81
CA GLN A 155 3.90 -18.21 -13.44
C GLN A 155 4.52 -18.69 -14.76
N GLY A 156 5.40 -17.88 -15.35
CA GLY A 156 6.28 -18.25 -16.45
C GLY A 156 7.63 -18.78 -15.97
N GLU A 157 8.73 -18.30 -16.56
CA GLU A 157 10.09 -18.69 -16.23
C GLU A 157 10.87 -17.53 -15.58
N LEU A 158 11.56 -17.81 -14.48
CA LEU A 158 12.56 -16.92 -13.89
C LEU A 158 13.91 -17.61 -13.92
N SER A 159 14.89 -17.01 -14.59
CA SER A 159 16.20 -17.62 -14.80
C SER A 159 17.35 -16.66 -14.54
N ARG A 160 18.53 -17.20 -14.25
CA ARG A 160 19.78 -16.43 -14.11
C ARG A 160 20.66 -16.67 -15.33
N THR A 161 21.26 -15.64 -15.93
CA THR A 161 22.24 -15.87 -17.01
C THR A 161 23.52 -16.52 -16.48
N GLU A 162 24.17 -17.35 -17.29
CA GLU A 162 25.47 -17.97 -16.96
C GLU A 162 26.67 -17.19 -17.52
N PHE A 163 26.43 -16.16 -18.33
CA PHE A 163 27.45 -15.43 -19.11
C PHE A 163 28.51 -14.68 -18.27
N PHE A 164 28.17 -14.23 -17.05
CA PHE A 164 29.05 -13.38 -16.22
C PHE A 164 29.80 -14.15 -15.10
N GLY A 165 29.87 -15.47 -15.22
CA GLY A 165 30.59 -16.35 -14.31
C GLY A 165 29.79 -16.76 -13.06
N PRO A 166 30.09 -17.93 -12.45
CA PRO A 166 29.27 -18.54 -11.41
C PRO A 166 29.29 -17.80 -10.06
N GLU A 167 30.30 -16.97 -9.80
CA GLU A 167 30.55 -16.42 -8.46
C GLU A 167 29.61 -15.30 -8.03
N LYS A 168 29.07 -14.53 -8.98
CA LYS A 168 28.17 -13.43 -8.65
C LYS A 168 26.74 -13.93 -8.46
N LYS A 169 26.18 -13.65 -7.29
CA LYS A 169 24.79 -13.99 -6.95
C LYS A 169 23.85 -12.89 -7.42
N VAL A 170 22.62 -13.27 -7.75
CA VAL A 170 21.50 -12.33 -7.83
C VAL A 170 20.97 -12.18 -6.42
N VAL A 171 20.86 -10.94 -5.94
CA VAL A 171 20.41 -10.64 -4.58
C VAL A 171 19.02 -10.04 -4.66
N PHE A 172 18.06 -10.67 -3.98
CA PHE A 172 16.75 -10.10 -3.70
C PHE A 172 16.79 -9.59 -2.27
N THR A 173 16.53 -8.30 -2.06
CA THR A 173 16.54 -7.66 -0.75
C THR A 173 15.36 -6.72 -0.62
N SER A 174 14.97 -6.38 0.59
CA SER A 174 14.10 -5.23 0.81
C SER A 174 14.89 -3.94 0.56
N ALA A 175 14.24 -2.96 -0.06
CA ALA A 175 14.70 -1.58 -0.02
C ALA A 175 14.74 -1.11 1.44
N PRO A 176 15.62 -0.16 1.80
CA PRO A 176 15.59 0.43 3.13
C PRO A 176 14.21 1.04 3.39
N PHE A 177 13.57 0.57 4.46
CA PHE A 177 12.28 1.01 4.92
C PHE A 177 12.29 2.53 5.16
N SER A 178 11.22 3.20 4.75
CA SER A 178 10.99 4.61 5.10
C SER A 178 9.51 4.80 5.34
N LEU A 179 9.12 4.88 6.61
CA LEU A 179 7.76 5.30 6.95
C LEU A 179 7.48 6.69 6.41
N VAL A 180 6.26 6.85 5.89
CA VAL A 180 5.72 8.18 5.63
C VAL A 180 5.62 8.90 6.97
N LYS A 181 6.59 9.79 7.26
CA LYS A 181 6.57 10.58 8.49
C LYS A 181 5.34 11.47 8.50
N ASN A 182 4.37 11.10 9.33
CA ASN A 182 3.19 11.91 9.58
C ASN A 182 3.52 12.91 10.70
N LYS A 183 3.03 14.15 10.57
CA LYS A 183 3.26 15.21 11.56
C LYS A 183 2.43 15.04 12.83
N ASN A 184 1.32 14.31 12.73
CA ASN A 184 0.28 14.25 13.74
C ASN A 184 0.19 12.89 14.44
N VAL A 185 0.76 11.84 13.86
CA VAL A 185 0.69 10.45 14.36
C VAL A 185 2.02 9.77 14.13
N ARG A 186 2.50 8.98 15.10
CA ARG A 186 3.68 8.11 14.95
C ARG A 186 3.56 6.84 15.78
N LEU A 187 4.29 5.80 15.37
CA LEU A 187 4.55 4.63 16.19
C LEU A 187 5.97 4.73 16.76
N VAL A 188 6.13 4.42 18.04
CA VAL A 188 7.44 4.45 18.71
C VAL A 188 7.70 3.12 19.42
N ASP A 189 8.82 2.48 19.12
CA ASP A 189 9.20 1.22 19.78
C ASP A 189 9.73 1.44 21.23
N GLU A 190 10.25 0.38 21.85
CA GLU A 190 10.82 0.43 23.20
C GLU A 190 12.14 1.23 23.26
N ASP A 191 12.87 1.29 22.16
CA ASP A 191 14.15 1.99 22.07
C ASP A 191 13.97 3.50 21.81
N GLY A 192 12.81 3.90 21.29
CA GLY A 192 12.46 5.28 20.95
C GLY A 192 12.53 5.58 19.46
N SER A 193 12.65 4.57 18.60
CA SER A 193 12.65 4.71 17.14
C SER A 193 11.24 5.02 16.64
N ASP A 194 11.11 6.01 15.77
CA ASP A 194 9.86 6.36 15.08
C ASP A 194 9.73 5.72 13.69
N ASP A 195 10.70 4.90 13.29
CA ASP A 195 10.75 4.20 12.01
C ASP A 195 10.36 2.73 12.17
N VAL A 196 9.16 2.50 12.70
CA VAL A 196 8.66 1.17 13.07
C VAL A 196 7.21 0.96 12.66
N THR A 197 6.89 -0.25 12.18
CA THR A 197 5.49 -0.66 11.88
C THR A 197 4.77 -1.17 13.12
N GLU A 198 5.47 -1.25 14.25
CA GLU A 198 5.00 -1.69 15.55
C GLU A 198 5.55 -0.76 16.63
N GLY A 199 4.73 -0.38 17.60
CA GLY A 199 5.12 0.53 18.65
C GLY A 199 3.94 1.15 19.38
N ARG A 200 4.24 1.94 20.40
CA ARG A 200 3.29 2.83 21.08
C ARG A 200 2.73 3.84 20.08
N LEU A 201 1.41 4.01 20.07
CA LEU A 201 0.79 5.07 19.29
C LEU A 201 0.94 6.40 20.01
N GLU A 202 1.60 7.34 19.35
CA GLU A 202 1.74 8.72 19.83
C GLU A 202 1.08 9.66 18.83
N VAL A 203 0.39 10.67 19.35
CA VAL A 203 -0.36 11.65 18.57
C VAL A 203 0.06 13.05 18.97
N PHE A 204 -0.03 13.99 18.02
CA PHE A 204 0.28 15.40 18.24
C PHE A 204 -1.00 16.21 18.17
N VAL A 205 -1.46 16.70 19.32
CA VAL A 205 -2.68 17.50 19.47
C VAL A 205 -2.31 18.77 20.24
N ASP A 206 -2.77 19.93 19.76
CA ASP A 206 -2.56 21.24 20.39
C ASP A 206 -1.10 21.54 20.79
N GLY A 207 -0.17 21.20 19.91
CA GLY A 207 1.24 21.53 20.08
C GLY A 207 2.04 20.55 20.95
N THR A 208 1.42 19.49 21.46
CA THR A 208 2.07 18.53 22.37
C THR A 208 1.92 17.09 21.88
N TRP A 209 3.00 16.32 21.98
CA TRP A 209 2.95 14.87 21.77
C TRP A 209 2.40 14.19 23.02
N GLY A 210 1.55 13.19 22.82
CA GLY A 210 1.01 12.41 23.92
C GLY A 210 0.50 11.05 23.47
N THR A 211 0.00 10.29 24.45
CA THR A 211 -0.49 8.92 24.26
C THR A 211 -2.00 8.87 24.16
N VAL A 212 -2.50 7.76 23.63
CA VAL A 212 -3.93 7.47 23.46
C VAL A 212 -4.37 6.38 24.43
N CYS A 213 -5.52 6.53 25.07
CA CYS A 213 -6.08 5.51 25.94
C CYS A 213 -6.57 4.28 25.15
N ASN A 214 -6.30 3.08 25.69
CA ASN A 214 -6.76 1.81 25.10
C ASN A 214 -8.26 1.51 25.30
N ARG A 215 -8.97 2.12 26.26
CA ARG A 215 -10.33 1.69 26.68
C ARG A 215 -11.41 1.86 25.61
N THR A 216 -11.29 2.89 24.78
CA THR A 216 -12.25 3.17 23.68
C THR A 216 -11.67 2.86 22.31
N TRP A 217 -10.55 2.15 22.28
CA TRP A 217 -9.91 1.79 21.04
C TRP A 217 -10.70 0.70 20.31
N THR A 218 -10.85 0.88 19.00
CA THR A 218 -11.62 0.00 18.12
C THR A 218 -10.83 -0.32 16.86
N ALA A 219 -11.17 -1.41 16.17
CA ALA A 219 -10.54 -1.80 14.90
C ALA A 219 -10.62 -0.69 13.85
N LYS A 220 -11.68 0.13 13.90
CA LYS A 220 -11.86 1.29 13.03
C LYS A 220 -10.84 2.40 13.31
N LEU A 221 -10.62 2.74 14.58
CA LEU A 221 -9.64 3.75 14.99
C LEU A 221 -8.21 3.30 14.67
N ALA A 222 -7.94 2.02 14.86
CA ALA A 222 -6.69 1.38 14.47
C ALA A 222 -6.41 1.46 12.98
N GLN A 223 -7.40 1.09 12.17
CA GLN A 223 -7.30 1.19 10.73
C GLN A 223 -7.07 2.64 10.29
N MET A 224 -7.74 3.61 10.91
CA MET A 224 -7.52 5.03 10.66
C MET A 224 -6.08 5.45 10.99
N ALA A 225 -5.56 5.08 12.15
CA ALA A 225 -4.18 5.37 12.56
C ALA A 225 -3.14 4.76 11.60
N CYS A 226 -3.29 3.47 11.24
CA CYS A 226 -2.42 2.83 10.26
C CYS A 226 -2.50 3.55 8.91
N ASN A 227 -3.71 3.87 8.43
CA ASN A 227 -3.90 4.55 7.14
C ASN A 227 -3.21 5.93 7.11
N GLN A 228 -3.22 6.66 8.22
CA GLN A 228 -2.52 7.95 8.34
C GLN A 228 -0.99 7.81 8.28
N LEU A 229 -0.46 6.66 8.67
CA LEU A 229 0.96 6.31 8.56
C LEU A 229 1.31 5.67 7.19
N GLY A 230 0.34 5.57 6.28
CA GLY A 230 0.51 4.86 5.01
C GLY A 230 0.52 3.34 5.13
N LEU A 231 0.08 2.81 6.27
CA LEU A 231 -0.04 1.40 6.59
C LEU A 231 -1.52 0.96 6.51
N VAL A 232 -1.77 -0.34 6.61
CA VAL A 232 -3.07 -1.01 6.56
C VAL A 232 -3.21 -1.87 7.81
N SER A 233 -4.33 -1.75 8.53
CA SER A 233 -4.63 -2.64 9.66
C SER A 233 -5.32 -3.92 9.18
N ASP A 234 -4.96 -5.06 9.74
CA ASP A 234 -5.75 -6.30 9.59
C ASP A 234 -6.82 -6.39 10.69
N PRO A 235 -8.12 -6.39 10.36
CA PRO A 235 -9.20 -6.48 11.35
C PRO A 235 -9.22 -7.83 12.09
N GLU A 236 -8.70 -8.91 11.51
CA GLU A 236 -8.70 -10.25 12.13
C GLU A 236 -7.73 -10.34 13.32
N PHE A 237 -6.72 -9.47 13.36
CA PHE A 237 -5.76 -9.37 14.46
C PHE A 237 -6.06 -8.19 15.38
N PHE A 238 -7.30 -7.70 15.39
CA PHE A 238 -7.70 -6.65 16.30
C PHE A 238 -7.93 -7.21 17.70
N GLU A 239 -6.99 -6.97 18.60
CA GLU A 239 -7.07 -7.41 19.98
C GLU A 239 -6.82 -6.27 20.96
N ASN A 240 -7.78 -6.04 21.84
CA ASN A 240 -7.86 -4.89 22.75
C ASN A 240 -7.00 -5.07 24.01
N TRP A 241 -5.70 -5.40 23.89
CA TRP A 241 -4.78 -5.29 25.04
C TRP A 241 -3.26 -5.36 24.75
N ARG A 242 -2.54 -4.59 25.60
CA ARG A 242 -1.10 -4.54 25.98
C ARG A 242 -0.06 -3.98 24.99
N LEU A 243 1.09 -3.47 25.45
CA LEU A 243 1.40 -2.50 26.53
C LEU A 243 2.86 -2.05 26.25
N PHE A 244 3.05 -1.06 25.38
CA PHE A 244 4.35 -0.37 25.33
C PHE A 244 4.39 0.59 26.50
N ARG A 245 5.12 0.24 27.57
CA ARG A 245 5.42 1.21 28.63
C ARG A 245 6.03 2.43 27.95
N SER A 246 5.52 3.62 28.25
CA SER A 246 6.12 4.83 27.72
C SER A 246 7.56 4.91 28.24
N LYS A 247 8.53 5.01 27.34
CA LYS A 247 9.86 5.46 27.71
C LYS A 247 9.81 6.99 27.70
N GLY A 248 9.27 7.55 28.79
CA GLY A 248 9.11 8.99 28.98
C GLY A 248 7.74 9.39 29.53
N ASP A 249 7.70 10.59 30.13
CA ASP A 249 6.56 11.22 30.79
C ASP A 249 5.57 11.86 29.79
N LEU A 250 5.27 11.19 28.66
CA LEU A 250 4.29 11.73 27.72
C LEU A 250 2.89 11.64 28.33
N PRO A 251 2.14 12.76 28.40
CA PRO A 251 0.80 12.76 28.95
C PRO A 251 -0.16 11.99 28.05
N MET A 252 -1.20 11.43 28.65
CA MET A 252 -2.32 10.90 27.89
C MET A 252 -3.25 12.05 27.48
N ILE A 253 -3.35 12.28 26.17
CA ILE A 253 -4.00 13.47 25.61
C ILE A 253 -5.28 13.15 24.82
N MET A 254 -5.51 11.88 24.49
CA MET A 254 -6.75 11.43 23.85
C MET A 254 -7.36 10.23 24.59
N ASP A 255 -8.62 10.38 25.00
CA ASP A 255 -9.48 9.35 25.59
C ASP A 255 -10.89 9.45 24.97
N ASN A 256 -11.73 8.43 25.11
CA ASN A 256 -13.11 8.39 24.60
C ASN A 256 -13.26 8.88 23.14
N ILE A 257 -12.41 8.40 22.24
CA ILE A 257 -12.35 8.88 20.85
C ILE A 257 -13.62 8.50 20.09
N ARG A 258 -14.24 9.48 19.44
CA ARG A 258 -15.46 9.36 18.63
C ARG A 258 -15.25 10.09 17.31
N CYS A 259 -15.07 9.32 16.24
CA CYS A 259 -14.93 9.85 14.89
C CYS A 259 -16.25 9.80 14.11
N GLU A 260 -16.53 10.83 13.32
CA GLU A 260 -17.59 10.84 12.31
C GLU A 260 -17.21 9.98 11.08
N GLU A 261 -18.16 9.70 10.18
CA GLU A 261 -17.93 8.81 9.03
C GLU A 261 -16.97 9.37 7.97
N ASN A 262 -16.84 10.69 7.89
CA ASN A 262 -16.01 11.41 6.93
C ASN A 262 -14.63 11.80 7.48
N GLU A 263 -14.37 11.55 8.77
CA GLU A 263 -13.08 11.85 9.38
C GLU A 263 -12.05 10.79 9.02
N VAL A 264 -10.92 11.25 8.47
CA VAL A 264 -9.77 10.42 8.07
C VAL A 264 -8.53 10.70 8.92
N ASP A 265 -8.62 11.67 9.83
CA ASP A 265 -7.54 12.10 10.71
C ASP A 265 -7.93 11.87 12.17
N LEU A 266 -7.26 10.94 12.84
CA LEU A 266 -7.51 10.55 14.21
C LEU A 266 -7.43 11.76 15.16
N THR A 267 -6.51 12.69 14.90
CA THR A 267 -6.30 13.88 15.75
C THR A 267 -7.42 14.91 15.64
N LYS A 268 -8.32 14.77 14.68
CA LYS A 268 -9.48 15.66 14.50
C LYS A 268 -10.76 15.09 15.08
N CYS A 269 -10.79 13.79 15.34
CA CYS A 269 -11.95 13.15 15.94
C CYS A 269 -12.26 13.76 17.29
N ARG A 270 -13.54 13.79 17.68
CA ARG A 270 -13.92 14.23 19.02
C ARG A 270 -13.33 13.29 20.06
N HIS A 271 -12.63 13.82 21.06
CA HIS A 271 -12.05 13.04 22.14
C HIS A 271 -12.07 13.81 23.46
N ASP A 272 -11.95 13.11 24.57
CA ASP A 272 -11.64 13.70 25.88
C ASP A 272 -10.12 13.90 25.98
N GLY A 273 -9.66 14.89 26.75
CA GLY A 273 -8.24 15.23 26.81
C GLY A 273 -7.96 16.66 27.26
N VAL A 274 -6.66 16.98 27.37
CA VAL A 274 -6.14 18.26 27.89
C VAL A 274 -6.69 19.48 27.11
N SER A 275 -7.03 19.27 25.84
CA SER A 275 -7.60 20.27 24.92
C SER A 275 -9.06 20.64 25.18
N HIS A 276 -9.84 19.76 25.80
CA HIS A 276 -11.30 19.91 25.95
C HIS A 276 -11.75 20.19 27.39
N ASN A 277 -10.83 20.54 28.31
CA ASN A 277 -11.10 20.74 29.74
C ASN A 277 -11.79 19.54 30.43
N VAL A 278 -11.70 18.35 29.83
CA VAL A 278 -12.16 17.09 30.42
C VAL A 278 -10.92 16.20 30.56
N PRO A 279 -10.43 15.93 31.78
CA PRO A 279 -9.25 15.10 31.97
C PRO A 279 -9.51 13.69 31.45
N ALA A 280 -8.52 13.10 30.78
CA ALA A 280 -8.55 11.70 30.39
C ALA A 280 -8.75 10.83 31.65
N GLY A 281 -9.75 9.94 31.63
CA GLY A 281 -10.10 9.10 32.79
C GLY A 281 -9.23 7.84 32.90
N CYS A 282 -8.25 7.71 32.00
CA CYS A 282 -7.39 6.54 31.88
C CYS A 282 -6.17 6.59 32.81
N ARG A 283 -5.67 5.42 33.22
CA ARG A 283 -4.44 5.35 34.04
C ARG A 283 -3.21 5.46 33.13
N ASP A 284 -2.12 6.05 33.62
CA ASP A 284 -0.85 6.17 32.88
C ASP A 284 -0.24 4.81 32.45
N THR A 285 -0.72 3.70 33.04
CA THR A 285 -0.37 2.34 32.67
C THR A 285 -1.22 1.74 31.57
N GLU A 286 -2.10 2.52 30.92
CA GLU A 286 -3.04 2.05 29.89
C GLU A 286 -2.86 2.70 28.49
N PRO A 287 -1.63 3.07 28.03
CA PRO A 287 -1.47 3.59 26.67
C PRO A 287 -1.67 2.49 25.63
N PHE A 288 -2.18 2.89 24.47
CA PHE A 288 -2.37 2.02 23.31
C PHE A 288 -1.08 1.82 22.48
N GLY A 289 -0.88 0.63 21.90
CA GLY A 289 0.24 0.33 21.00
C GLY A 289 0.00 -0.88 20.08
N VAL A 290 0.94 -1.12 19.16
CA VAL A 290 0.87 -2.00 17.97
C VAL A 290 2.03 -3.00 18.02
N GLN A 291 1.84 -4.33 17.88
CA GLN A 291 2.93 -5.34 17.99
C GLN A 291 2.82 -6.44 16.90
N ASN A 292 3.96 -7.00 16.47
CA ASN A 292 4.12 -8.21 15.64
C ASN A 292 4.90 -9.30 16.42
N ARG A 293 4.31 -10.48 16.66
CA ARG A 293 5.08 -11.75 16.77
C ARG A 293 4.33 -12.95 16.22
N VAL A 294 5.09 -13.79 15.52
CA VAL A 294 4.73 -15.17 15.19
C VAL A 294 4.74 -15.98 16.49
N GLY A 295 3.56 -16.41 16.93
CA GLY A 295 3.38 -17.21 18.14
C GLY A 295 2.67 -16.42 19.23
N GLN A 296 1.36 -16.60 19.28
CA GLN A 296 0.44 -16.25 20.37
C GLN A 296 0.47 -14.79 20.87
N GLU A 297 -0.52 -14.04 20.37
CA GLU A 297 -1.58 -13.41 21.17
C GLU A 297 -1.44 -11.89 21.55
N TYR A 298 -2.35 -11.09 20.94
CA TYR A 298 -2.89 -9.74 21.22
C TYR A 298 -2.06 -8.45 20.97
N GLY A 299 -2.49 -7.67 19.95
CA GLY A 299 -2.04 -6.32 19.59
C GLY A 299 -2.51 -5.95 18.18
N ILE A 300 -2.55 -4.66 17.81
CA ILE A 300 -2.92 -4.27 16.43
C ILE A 300 -1.71 -4.43 15.53
N HIS A 301 -1.95 -4.94 14.31
CA HIS A 301 -0.92 -5.10 13.30
C HIS A 301 -1.15 -4.08 12.18
N CYS A 302 -0.32 -3.03 12.14
CA CYS A 302 -0.22 -2.16 10.96
C CYS A 302 0.75 -2.80 9.95
N TRP A 303 0.19 -3.37 8.89
CA TRP A 303 0.94 -3.93 7.78
C TRP A 303 1.12 -2.90 6.68
N LEU A 304 2.07 -3.11 5.78
CA LEU A 304 2.13 -2.35 4.54
C LEU A 304 1.04 -2.80 3.54
N ILE A 305 0.53 -4.04 3.69
CA ILE A 305 -0.55 -4.69 2.91
C ILE A 305 -1.29 -5.72 3.78
N ARG A 306 -2.61 -5.91 3.59
CA ARG A 306 -3.31 -7.11 4.09
C ARG A 306 -2.56 -8.39 3.68
N PRO A 307 -2.15 -9.27 4.61
CA PRO A 307 -1.52 -10.53 4.23
C PRO A 307 -2.45 -11.32 3.29
N LEU A 308 -1.95 -11.70 2.11
CA LEU A 308 -2.71 -12.43 1.08
C LEU A 308 -3.12 -13.84 1.47
N SER A 309 -2.84 -14.26 2.70
CA SER A 309 -3.32 -15.50 3.27
C SER A 309 -3.04 -15.50 4.77
N ARG A 310 -3.93 -16.13 5.53
CA ARG A 310 -3.77 -16.47 6.95
C ARG A 310 -2.32 -16.85 7.28
N GLY A 311 -1.58 -15.92 7.89
CA GLY A 311 -0.39 -16.19 8.68
C GLY A 311 0.94 -16.52 7.98
N LYS A 312 1.27 -15.96 6.79
CA LYS A 312 2.66 -16.05 6.29
C LYS A 312 3.18 -14.74 5.65
N PRO A 313 4.46 -14.37 5.89
CA PRO A 313 5.13 -13.26 5.18
C PRO A 313 5.20 -13.53 3.67
N PRO A 314 5.50 -12.53 2.82
CA PRO A 314 5.63 -12.70 1.38
C PRO A 314 6.73 -13.72 1.06
N CYS A 315 6.33 -14.99 0.91
CA CYS A 315 7.18 -16.04 0.41
C CYS A 315 7.22 -15.95 -1.12
N ILE A 316 8.42 -16.07 -1.69
CA ILE A 316 8.60 -16.49 -3.08
C ILE A 316 7.93 -17.86 -3.22
N THR A 317 6.70 -17.90 -3.72
CA THR A 317 5.95 -19.14 -3.95
C THR A 317 6.31 -19.70 -5.32
N GLY A 318 7.48 -20.33 -5.39
CA GLY A 318 7.91 -21.15 -6.52
C GLY A 318 8.25 -22.55 -6.05
N LEU A 319 7.24 -23.43 -5.94
CA LEU A 319 7.47 -24.87 -5.80
C LEU A 319 8.00 -25.40 -7.14
N SER A 320 9.32 -25.40 -7.29
CA SER A 320 10.00 -26.25 -8.25
C SER A 320 9.86 -27.70 -7.78
N LYS A 321 8.80 -28.39 -8.21
CA LYS A 321 8.80 -29.86 -8.20
C LYS A 321 9.87 -30.32 -9.18
N ARG A 322 10.93 -30.96 -8.66
CA ARG A 322 11.70 -31.95 -9.42
C ARG A 322 10.84 -33.19 -9.63
#